data_AF-A0A1S4EZH3-F1
#
_entry.id   AF-A0A1S4EZH3-F1
#
_cell.length_a   1.000
_cell.length_b   1.000
_cell.length_c   1.000
_cell.angle_alpha   90.00
_cell.angle_beta   90.00
_cell.angle_gamma   90.00
#
_symmetry.space_group_name_H-M   'P 1'
#
loop_
_entity.id
_entity.type
_entity.pdbx_description
1 polymer ?
#
loop_
_entity_poly.entity_id
_entity_poly.type
_entity_poly.pdbx_seq_one_letter_code
_entity_poly.pdbx_strand_id
1 'polypeptide(L)'
;MDEGTTANEQHFEEYYERFGQIFPTHPTAKIVYIPGDNDIGGDDGEELKPSKVRRFRQYFSEKPAWIINDNVTIYNINKITLERPLNDPRLDIKDGEDSSDRYIRIFLSHLPFLSNPGSFTYEAIDKLKPNVIFSGHLHASRYVRIHRKHLRAATYKPLSGDKKTAYKVHTFDLSYHKDTEELLEIVIPTCSYRMGVPEIGYGFAVIDGTNLKYTVLWTTKRFHQLISYVIVVAIPLAFLLLTVLFKILRNICVCKRNPRTKLPLYNQML
;
A
#
# COMPACT_ATOMS: atom_id res chain seq x y z
N MET A 1 -0.56 -9.22 2.30
CA MET A 1 -1.33 -10.14 1.44
C MET A 1 -2.75 -9.63 1.31
N ASP A 2 -3.45 -10.05 0.28
CA ASP A 2 -4.73 -9.45 -0.04
C ASP A 2 -5.84 -9.90 0.92
N GLU A 3 -5.92 -11.20 1.21
CA GLU A 3 -7.06 -11.78 1.94
C GLU A 3 -6.62 -12.52 3.19
N GLY A 4 -5.53 -12.07 3.84
CA GLY A 4 -4.97 -12.76 4.99
C GLY A 4 -5.97 -12.90 6.14
N THR A 5 -6.91 -11.97 6.27
CA THR A 5 -7.96 -11.99 7.29
C THR A 5 -9.12 -12.94 7.00
N THR A 6 -9.47 -13.17 5.73
CA THR A 6 -10.63 -13.97 5.33
C THR A 6 -10.25 -15.35 4.81
N ALA A 7 -8.98 -15.56 4.45
CA ALA A 7 -8.48 -16.82 3.92
C ALA A 7 -8.53 -17.95 4.96
N ASN A 8 -8.97 -19.13 4.52
CA ASN A 8 -8.70 -20.38 5.20
C ASN A 8 -7.21 -20.76 5.04
N GLU A 9 -6.78 -21.88 5.63
CA GLU A 9 -5.36 -22.26 5.60
C GLU A 9 -4.82 -22.49 4.18
N GLN A 10 -5.57 -23.24 3.37
CA GLN A 10 -5.17 -23.55 1.99
C GLN A 10 -5.03 -22.28 1.13
N HIS A 11 -6.02 -21.39 1.15
CA HIS A 11 -5.94 -20.14 0.38
C HIS A 11 -4.81 -19.23 0.89
N PHE A 12 -4.53 -19.25 2.20
CA PHE A 12 -3.43 -18.46 2.76
C PHE A 12 -2.07 -18.95 2.24
N GLU A 13 -1.86 -20.27 2.17
CA GLU A 13 -0.68 -20.90 1.58
C GLU A 13 -0.55 -20.52 0.09
N GLU A 14 -1.62 -20.66 -0.69
CA GLU A 14 -1.64 -20.26 -2.11
C GLU A 14 -1.29 -18.78 -2.30
N TYR A 15 -1.80 -17.89 -1.44
CA TYR A 15 -1.47 -16.47 -1.48
C TYR A 15 -0.03 -16.19 -1.09
N TYR A 16 0.51 -16.91 -0.11
CA TYR A 16 1.90 -16.80 0.30
C TYR A 16 2.85 -17.21 -0.81
N GLU A 17 2.60 -18.35 -1.46
CA GLU A 17 3.40 -18.83 -2.59
C GLU A 17 3.35 -17.85 -3.76
N ARG A 18 2.15 -17.39 -4.13
CA ARG A 18 1.97 -16.39 -5.19
C ARG A 18 2.70 -15.09 -4.85
N PHE A 19 2.65 -14.65 -3.59
CA PHE A 19 3.36 -13.46 -3.15
C PHE A 19 4.88 -13.61 -3.34
N GLY A 20 5.46 -14.76 -2.98
CA GLY A 20 6.87 -15.06 -3.23
C GLY A 20 7.24 -15.07 -4.72
N GLN A 21 6.35 -15.56 -5.59
CA GLN A 21 6.55 -15.56 -7.04
C GLN A 21 6.49 -14.16 -7.66
N ILE A 22 5.64 -13.28 -7.15
CA ILE A 22 5.51 -11.89 -7.63
C ILE A 22 6.72 -11.05 -7.22
N PHE A 23 7.29 -11.32 -6.04
CA PHE A 23 8.43 -10.60 -5.48
C PHE A 23 9.68 -11.48 -5.40
N PRO A 24 10.21 -11.97 -6.53
CA PRO A 24 11.41 -12.76 -6.53
C PRO A 24 12.55 -11.92 -5.96
N THR A 25 13.18 -12.44 -4.92
CA THR A 25 14.22 -11.71 -4.21
C THR A 25 15.58 -12.31 -4.52
N HIS A 26 16.57 -11.45 -4.72
CA HIS A 26 17.95 -11.87 -4.92
C HIS A 26 18.45 -12.63 -3.67
N PRO A 27 19.20 -13.73 -3.80
CA PRO A 27 19.62 -14.57 -2.66
C PRO A 27 20.38 -13.83 -1.55
N THR A 28 21.01 -12.70 -1.86
CA THR A 28 21.77 -11.89 -0.90
C THR A 28 20.95 -10.80 -0.21
N ALA A 29 19.72 -10.54 -0.67
CA ALA A 29 18.87 -9.52 -0.07
C ALA A 29 18.19 -10.08 1.18
N LYS A 30 18.30 -9.34 2.29
CA LYS A 30 17.53 -9.61 3.51
C LYS A 30 16.11 -9.08 3.32
N ILE A 31 15.12 -9.91 3.57
CA ILE A 31 13.71 -9.52 3.50
C ILE A 31 13.14 -9.41 4.91
N VAL A 32 12.36 -8.35 5.10
CA VAL A 32 11.62 -8.10 6.34
C VAL A 32 10.16 -7.97 5.97
N TYR A 33 9.32 -8.75 6.66
CA TYR A 33 7.87 -8.71 6.53
C TYR A 33 7.27 -8.27 7.86
N ILE A 34 6.32 -7.35 7.77
CA ILE A 34 5.46 -6.95 8.87
C ILE A 34 4.00 -7.07 8.41
N PRO A 35 3.06 -7.42 9.29
CA PRO A 35 1.67 -7.59 8.91
C PRO A 35 0.98 -6.24 8.75
N GLY A 36 0.10 -6.15 7.75
CA GLY A 36 -0.90 -5.10 7.66
C GLY A 36 -2.25 -5.49 8.25
N ASP A 37 -3.16 -4.54 8.27
CA ASP A 37 -4.59 -4.74 8.56
C ASP A 37 -5.22 -5.86 7.73
N ASN A 38 -4.95 -5.89 6.43
CA ASN A 38 -5.47 -6.91 5.52
C ASN A 38 -4.87 -8.31 5.75
N ASP A 39 -3.79 -8.42 6.54
CA ASP A 39 -3.15 -9.68 6.89
C ASP A 39 -3.70 -10.29 8.18
N ILE A 40 -3.92 -9.46 9.20
CA ILE A 40 -4.22 -9.91 10.56
C ILE A 40 -5.50 -9.33 11.18
N GLY A 41 -6.09 -8.30 10.55
CA GLY A 41 -7.29 -7.59 10.98
C GLY A 41 -6.95 -6.29 11.70
N GLY A 42 -7.93 -5.73 12.41
CA GLY A 42 -7.76 -4.53 13.24
C GLY A 42 -7.97 -3.20 12.53
N ASP A 43 -8.57 -3.21 11.33
CA ASP A 43 -9.10 -2.03 10.65
C ASP A 43 -10.64 -2.06 10.63
N ASP A 44 -11.28 -0.89 10.61
CA ASP A 44 -12.75 -0.70 10.49
C ASP A 44 -13.64 -1.59 11.37
N GLY A 45 -13.20 -1.91 12.59
CA GLY A 45 -13.96 -2.72 13.55
C GLY A 45 -13.84 -4.24 13.33
N GLU A 46 -12.98 -4.69 12.40
CA GLU A 46 -12.64 -6.10 12.28
C GLU A 46 -11.87 -6.58 13.54
N GLU A 47 -12.39 -7.62 14.17
CA GLU A 47 -11.76 -8.24 15.33
C GLU A 47 -10.36 -8.78 14.98
N LEU A 48 -9.37 -8.32 15.73
CA LEU A 48 -8.00 -8.86 15.70
C LEU A 48 -7.99 -10.25 16.35
N LYS A 49 -7.88 -11.30 15.53
CA LYS A 49 -7.87 -12.69 16.02
C LYS A 49 -6.44 -13.19 16.25
N PRO A 50 -6.10 -13.72 17.45
CA PRO A 50 -4.75 -14.25 17.74
C PRO A 50 -4.29 -15.35 16.78
N SER A 51 -5.21 -16.12 16.22
CA SER A 51 -4.88 -17.15 15.20
C SER A 51 -4.32 -16.56 13.92
N LYS A 52 -4.85 -15.41 13.44
CA LYS A 52 -4.38 -14.73 12.23
C LYS A 52 -2.98 -14.15 12.44
N VAL A 53 -2.74 -13.54 13.59
CA VAL A 53 -1.41 -13.04 14.00
C VAL A 53 -0.39 -14.17 14.03
N ARG A 54 -0.73 -15.32 14.65
CA ARG A 54 0.15 -16.49 14.68
C ARG A 54 0.42 -17.06 13.29
N ARG A 55 -0.60 -17.15 12.44
CA ARG A 55 -0.45 -17.64 11.06
C ARG A 55 0.51 -16.77 10.27
N PHE A 56 0.33 -15.44 10.30
CA PHE A 56 1.25 -14.52 9.63
C PHE A 56 2.69 -14.72 10.10
N ARG A 57 2.92 -14.81 11.43
CA ARG A 57 4.24 -15.05 12.01
C ARG A 57 4.91 -16.32 11.49
N GLN A 58 4.14 -17.39 11.36
CA GLN A 58 4.64 -18.69 10.91
C GLN A 58 5.11 -18.64 9.45
N TYR A 59 4.29 -18.11 8.54
CA TYR A 59 4.62 -18.06 7.11
C TYR A 59 5.73 -17.04 6.80
N PHE A 60 5.68 -15.87 7.43
CA PHE A 60 6.59 -14.77 7.11
C PHE A 60 7.81 -14.69 8.03
N SER A 61 7.93 -15.60 9.00
CA SER A 61 9.01 -15.59 10.01
C SER A 61 9.17 -14.20 10.66
N GLU A 62 8.05 -13.57 11.02
CA GLU A 62 8.02 -12.24 11.61
C GLU A 62 8.86 -12.23 12.91
N LYS A 63 9.67 -11.19 13.06
CA LYS A 63 10.51 -10.97 14.25
C LYS A 63 10.18 -9.60 14.85
N PRO A 64 10.46 -9.40 16.14
CA PRO A 64 10.27 -8.10 16.77
C PRO A 64 11.34 -7.09 16.33
N ALA A 65 12.52 -7.54 15.91
CA ALA A 65 13.59 -6.70 15.38
C ALA A 65 14.53 -7.47 14.45
N TRP A 66 15.26 -6.74 13.62
CA TRP A 66 16.32 -7.26 12.75
C TRP A 66 17.59 -6.43 12.90
N ILE A 67 18.66 -7.08 13.34
CA ILE A 67 20.02 -6.53 13.34
C ILE A 67 20.59 -6.75 11.94
N ILE A 68 20.68 -5.68 11.16
CA ILE A 68 21.16 -5.78 9.76
C ILE A 68 22.68 -5.90 9.74
N ASN A 69 23.34 -5.04 10.53
CA ASN A 69 24.78 -5.01 10.82
C ASN A 69 25.00 -4.18 12.11
N ASP A 70 26.25 -3.87 12.44
CA ASP A 70 26.59 -3.08 13.64
C ASP A 70 26.03 -1.65 13.62
N ASN A 71 25.70 -1.12 12.43
CA ASN A 71 25.29 0.26 12.22
C ASN A 71 23.78 0.43 11.98
N VAL A 72 23.00 -0.64 11.76
CA VAL A 72 21.58 -0.54 11.40
C VAL A 72 20.73 -1.60 12.07
N THR A 73 19.64 -1.14 12.67
CA THR A 73 18.58 -1.97 13.26
C THR A 73 17.24 -1.55 12.74
N ILE A 74 16.42 -2.55 12.41
CA ILE A 74 15.02 -2.35 12.07
C ILE A 74 14.18 -2.93 13.21
N TYR A 75 13.32 -2.12 13.80
CA TYR A 75 12.35 -2.54 14.80
C TYR A 75 10.98 -2.69 14.14
N ASN A 76 10.34 -3.84 14.39
CA ASN A 76 8.93 -4.03 14.08
C ASN A 76 8.10 -3.32 15.15
N ILE A 77 7.41 -2.26 14.77
CA ILE A 77 6.55 -1.49 15.68
C ILE A 77 5.12 -1.65 15.18
N ASN A 78 4.39 -2.58 15.80
CA ASN A 78 3.08 -2.96 15.31
C ASN A 78 1.97 -2.20 16.06
N LYS A 79 1.39 -1.18 15.43
CA LYS A 79 0.26 -0.42 16.00
C LYS A 79 -1.06 -1.16 16.01
N ILE A 80 -1.21 -2.24 15.25
CA ILE A 80 -2.43 -3.06 15.22
C ILE A 80 -2.47 -3.94 16.47
N THR A 81 -1.36 -4.62 16.79
CA THR A 81 -1.25 -5.53 17.94
C THR A 81 -0.73 -4.84 19.20
N LEU A 82 -0.28 -3.58 19.10
CA LEU A 82 0.40 -2.82 20.16
C LEU A 82 1.66 -3.50 20.69
N GLU A 83 2.39 -4.21 19.82
CA GLU A 83 3.64 -4.89 20.14
C GLU A 83 4.87 -4.10 19.67
N ARG A 84 5.93 -4.18 20.47
CA ARG A 84 7.24 -3.56 20.22
C ARG A 84 8.34 -4.28 21.01
N PRO A 85 9.59 -4.33 20.51
CA PRO A 85 10.73 -4.83 21.27
C PRO A 85 11.19 -3.79 22.30
N LEU A 86 10.71 -3.86 23.54
CA LEU A 86 11.17 -2.94 24.60
C LEU A 86 12.59 -3.24 25.10
N ASN A 87 13.05 -4.48 24.92
CA ASN A 87 14.34 -4.95 25.43
C ASN A 87 15.29 -5.20 24.26
N ASP A 88 15.97 -4.16 23.78
CA ASP A 88 17.15 -4.31 22.93
C ASP A 88 18.41 -4.25 23.81
N PRO A 89 19.17 -5.35 23.97
CA PRO A 89 20.40 -5.37 24.75
C PRO A 89 21.47 -4.36 24.28
N ARG A 90 21.32 -3.81 23.06
CA ARG A 90 22.19 -2.76 22.51
C ARG A 90 21.72 -1.35 22.87
N LEU A 91 20.56 -1.22 23.49
CA LEU A 91 20.12 0.02 24.15
C LEU A 91 20.43 0.02 25.65
N ASP A 92 20.79 -1.14 26.22
CA ASP A 92 21.21 -1.23 27.62
C ASP A 92 22.43 -0.34 27.85
N ILE A 93 22.24 0.60 28.77
CA ILE A 93 23.23 1.57 29.23
C ILE A 93 24.30 0.77 29.98
N LYS A 94 25.44 0.48 29.34
CA LYS A 94 26.53 -0.20 30.04
C LYS A 94 27.32 0.73 30.95
N ASP A 95 27.37 2.04 30.70
CA ASP A 95 28.30 2.94 31.41
C ASP A 95 27.78 4.38 31.62
N GLY A 96 26.46 4.57 31.73
CA GLY A 96 25.85 5.90 31.92
C GLY A 96 25.79 6.80 30.67
N GLU A 97 26.42 6.41 29.56
CA GLU A 97 26.28 7.07 28.26
C GLU A 97 25.04 6.57 27.49
N ASP A 98 24.33 7.52 26.86
CA ASP A 98 23.23 7.23 25.95
C ASP A 98 23.75 6.51 24.71
N SER A 99 23.66 5.19 24.73
CA SER A 99 24.24 4.32 23.70
C SER A 99 23.45 4.32 22.37
N SER A 100 22.42 5.16 22.28
CA SER A 100 21.57 5.35 21.11
C SER A 100 22.26 6.14 19.98
N ASP A 101 23.53 6.50 20.10
CA ASP A 101 24.29 7.07 18.97
C ASP A 101 25.05 6.03 18.14
N ARG A 102 25.13 4.78 18.63
CA ARG A 102 26.00 3.76 18.04
C ARG A 102 25.54 3.23 16.68
N TYR A 103 24.25 3.31 16.39
CA TYR A 103 23.67 2.75 15.18
C TYR A 103 22.34 3.40 14.82
N ILE A 104 21.98 3.35 13.54
CA ILE A 104 20.71 3.83 13.01
C ILE A 104 19.59 2.88 13.42
N ARG A 105 18.53 3.44 14.00
CA ARG A 105 17.30 2.75 14.40
C ARG A 105 16.16 3.15 13.49
N ILE A 106 15.64 2.15 12.80
CA ILE A 106 14.54 2.30 11.86
C ILE A 106 13.30 1.68 12.48
N PHE A 107 12.24 2.45 12.63
CA PHE A 107 10.91 1.88 12.90
C PHE A 107 10.27 1.46 11.59
N LEU A 108 9.70 0.26 11.58
CA LEU A 108 8.86 -0.22 10.50
C LEU A 108 7.47 -0.52 11.10
N SER A 109 6.44 0.16 10.59
CA SER A 109 5.05 0.04 11.04
C SER A 109 4.12 -0.01 9.85
N HIS A 110 3.04 -0.79 9.87
CA HIS A 110 2.06 -0.73 8.78
C HIS A 110 1.27 0.58 8.82
N LEU A 111 0.64 0.86 9.97
CA LEU A 111 -0.12 2.09 10.19
C LEU A 111 0.83 3.29 10.37
N PRO A 112 0.45 4.51 9.92
CA PRO A 112 1.21 5.72 10.20
C PRO A 112 1.41 5.89 11.70
N PHE A 113 2.66 5.84 12.11
CA PHE A 113 3.04 5.64 13.49
C PHE A 113 2.78 6.89 14.33
N LEU A 114 3.12 8.07 13.79
CA LEU A 114 2.93 9.38 14.42
C LEU A 114 1.50 9.91 14.26
N SER A 115 0.63 9.25 13.47
CA SER A 115 -0.79 9.61 13.39
C SER A 115 -1.54 9.13 14.63
N ASN A 116 -2.41 9.98 15.20
CA ASN A 116 -3.20 9.67 16.41
C ASN A 116 -2.35 9.06 17.54
N PRO A 117 -1.33 9.78 18.06
CA PRO A 117 -0.39 9.22 19.02
C PRO A 117 -1.07 8.93 20.37
N GLY A 118 -0.88 7.69 20.86
CA GLY A 118 -1.31 7.23 22.19
C GLY A 118 -0.14 6.82 23.07
N SER A 119 -0.42 6.26 24.25
CA SER A 119 0.61 5.80 25.20
C SER A 119 1.65 4.87 24.56
N PHE A 120 1.19 3.93 23.73
CA PHE A 120 2.04 3.05 22.93
C PHE A 120 3.09 3.81 22.09
N THR A 121 2.65 4.85 21.37
CA THR A 121 3.51 5.65 20.50
C THR A 121 4.55 6.41 21.32
N TYR A 122 4.13 7.09 22.39
CA TYR A 122 5.04 7.86 23.24
C TYR A 122 6.09 6.96 23.90
N GLU A 123 5.68 5.80 24.42
CA GLU A 123 6.60 4.88 25.09
C GLU A 123 7.60 4.27 24.11
N ALA A 124 7.17 3.87 22.91
CA ALA A 124 8.08 3.35 21.89
C ALA A 124 9.12 4.40 21.45
N ILE A 125 8.71 5.65 21.25
CA ILE A 125 9.63 6.76 20.90
C ILE A 125 10.63 7.00 22.03
N ASP A 126 10.16 7.07 23.27
CA ASP A 126 11.00 7.35 24.43
C ASP A 126 12.04 6.25 24.67
N LYS A 127 11.61 4.99 24.57
CA LYS A 127 12.46 3.82 24.85
C LYS A 127 13.41 3.47 23.70
N LEU A 128 12.95 3.55 22.45
CA LEU A 128 13.70 3.02 21.30
C LEU A 128 14.28 4.13 20.40
N LYS A 129 13.90 5.39 20.60
CA LYS A 129 14.52 6.60 20.01
C LYS A 129 14.83 6.45 18.50
N PRO A 130 13.83 6.27 17.62
CA PRO A 130 14.08 6.03 16.20
C PRO A 130 14.80 7.20 15.53
N ASN A 131 15.69 6.89 14.58
CA ASN A 131 16.24 7.88 13.65
C ASN A 131 15.27 8.12 12.50
N VAL A 132 14.58 7.10 12.01
CA VAL A 132 13.58 7.27 10.96
C VAL A 132 12.49 6.23 11.12
N ILE A 133 11.28 6.60 10.70
CA ILE A 133 10.10 5.76 10.72
C ILE A 133 9.61 5.59 9.29
N PHE A 134 9.43 4.34 8.87
CA PHE A 134 8.78 4.00 7.61
C PHE A 134 7.44 3.36 7.90
N SER A 135 6.40 3.83 7.20
CA SER A 135 5.06 3.28 7.31
C SER A 135 4.32 3.16 5.99
N GLY A 136 3.15 2.52 6.00
CA GLY A 136 2.31 2.32 4.82
C GLY A 136 0.87 2.74 5.08
N HIS A 137 -0.07 1.86 4.70
CA HIS A 137 -1.53 1.96 4.91
C HIS A 137 -2.26 3.14 4.23
N LEU A 138 -1.71 4.36 4.15
CA LEU A 138 -2.39 5.51 3.52
C LEU A 138 -2.44 5.45 1.98
N HIS A 139 -1.78 4.47 1.37
CA HIS A 139 -1.68 4.28 -0.08
C HIS A 139 -1.19 5.52 -0.85
N ALA A 140 -0.47 6.41 -0.18
CA ALA A 140 0.02 7.67 -0.72
C ALA A 140 1.41 7.97 -0.16
N SER A 141 2.28 8.53 -1.00
CA SER A 141 3.61 8.97 -0.58
C SER A 141 3.52 10.27 0.21
N ARG A 142 3.82 10.21 1.51
CA ARG A 142 3.74 11.34 2.43
C ARG A 142 4.90 11.33 3.41
N TYR A 143 5.12 12.45 4.09
CA TYR A 143 6.05 12.52 5.20
C TYR A 143 5.60 13.52 6.25
N VAL A 144 6.12 13.37 7.46
CA VAL A 144 6.01 14.36 8.52
C VAL A 144 7.36 14.52 9.22
N ARG A 145 7.66 15.77 9.57
CA ARG A 145 8.76 16.13 10.49
C ARG A 145 8.15 16.86 11.65
N ILE A 146 8.40 16.38 12.87
CA ILE A 146 7.81 16.96 14.07
C ILE A 146 8.65 16.72 15.31
N HIS A 147 8.68 17.69 16.20
CA HIS A 147 9.30 17.56 17.51
C HIS A 147 8.57 16.53 18.38
N ARG A 148 9.29 15.66 19.10
CA ARG A 148 8.72 14.55 19.90
C ARG A 148 7.73 14.98 20.98
N LYS A 149 7.80 16.23 21.46
CA LYS A 149 6.85 16.83 22.43
C LYS A 149 5.52 17.26 21.81
N HIS A 150 5.44 17.36 20.48
CA HIS A 150 4.30 17.94 19.77
C HIS A 150 3.60 16.94 18.85
N LEU A 151 3.71 15.63 19.10
CA LEU A 151 3.19 14.58 18.20
C LEU A 151 1.72 14.77 17.78
N ARG A 152 0.88 15.33 18.66
CA ARG A 152 -0.55 15.59 18.35
C ARG A 152 -0.77 16.63 17.24
N ALA A 153 0.25 17.42 16.90
CA ALA A 153 0.22 18.38 15.79
C ALA A 153 0.79 17.80 14.48
N ALA A 154 1.10 16.51 14.42
CA ALA A 154 1.67 15.85 13.24
C ALA A 154 0.74 16.02 12.04
N THR A 155 1.25 16.72 11.01
CA THR A 155 0.52 16.95 9.76
C THR A 155 1.35 16.41 8.61
N TYR A 156 0.83 15.36 7.96
CA TYR A 156 1.51 14.71 6.84
C TYR A 156 1.42 15.55 5.57
N LYS A 157 2.57 15.81 4.96
CA LYS A 157 2.71 16.53 3.70
C LYS A 157 2.97 15.54 2.56
N PRO A 158 2.50 15.81 1.34
CA PRO A 158 2.88 15.01 0.18
C PRO A 158 4.41 14.92 0.01
N LEU A 159 4.91 13.74 -0.33
CA LEU A 159 6.32 13.52 -0.66
C LEU A 159 6.39 12.91 -2.06
N SER A 160 7.00 13.60 -3.02
CA SER A 160 7.06 13.13 -4.43
C SER A 160 5.70 12.82 -5.08
N GLY A 161 4.59 13.34 -4.55
CA GLY A 161 3.24 13.10 -5.09
C GLY A 161 2.88 13.94 -6.33
N ASP A 162 3.61 15.03 -6.59
CA ASP A 162 3.46 15.81 -7.83
C ASP A 162 4.38 15.24 -8.92
N LYS A 163 3.87 15.12 -10.15
CA LYS A 163 4.65 14.79 -11.37
C LYS A 163 5.98 15.54 -11.46
N LYS A 164 6.03 16.81 -11.07
CA LYS A 164 7.26 17.63 -11.09
C LYS A 164 8.31 17.18 -10.08
N THR A 165 7.88 16.55 -8.99
CA THR A 165 8.73 16.11 -7.88
C THR A 165 8.83 14.58 -7.78
N ALA A 166 8.14 13.85 -8.65
CA ALA A 166 8.00 12.40 -8.62
C ALA A 166 9.36 11.68 -8.57
N TYR A 167 10.34 12.17 -9.32
CA TYR A 167 11.70 11.60 -9.42
C TYR A 167 12.73 12.35 -8.57
N LYS A 168 12.30 13.31 -7.75
CA LYS A 168 13.22 14.02 -6.86
C LYS A 168 13.76 13.03 -5.82
N VAL A 169 15.07 13.04 -5.64
CA VAL A 169 15.72 12.40 -4.49
C VAL A 169 15.75 13.41 -3.35
N HIS A 170 15.08 13.06 -2.25
CA HIS A 170 15.07 13.86 -1.03
C HIS A 170 16.22 13.40 -0.14
N THR A 171 16.88 14.35 0.52
CA THR A 171 17.94 14.06 1.48
C THR A 171 17.51 14.54 2.85
N PHE A 172 17.66 13.68 3.85
CA PHE A 172 17.36 13.93 5.25
C PHE A 172 18.60 13.60 6.08
N ASP A 173 18.96 14.49 6.98
CA ASP A 173 20.03 14.28 7.95
C ASP A 173 19.44 13.63 9.22
N LEU A 174 19.84 12.39 9.50
CA LEU A 174 19.36 11.61 10.64
C LEU A 174 20.11 11.92 11.94
N SER A 175 21.25 12.63 11.91
CA SER A 175 21.91 13.11 13.13
C SER A 175 21.12 14.21 13.81
N TYR A 176 20.34 14.96 13.03
CA TYR A 176 19.49 16.06 13.47
C TYR A 176 18.51 15.66 14.61
N HIS A 177 18.09 14.38 14.63
CA HIS A 177 17.18 13.86 15.65
C HIS A 177 17.72 13.92 17.08
N LYS A 178 19.05 13.87 17.26
CA LYS A 178 19.69 13.99 18.57
C LYS A 178 19.61 15.43 19.08
N ASP A 179 20.01 16.38 18.23
CA ASP A 179 20.19 17.76 18.66
C ASP A 179 18.86 18.51 18.80
N THR A 180 17.84 18.11 18.05
CA THR A 180 16.57 18.87 17.99
C THR A 180 15.35 18.09 18.46
N GLU A 181 15.52 16.84 18.89
CA GLU A 181 14.43 15.93 19.28
C GLU A 181 13.29 15.82 18.23
N GLU A 182 13.60 16.08 16.95
CA GLU A 182 12.66 15.90 15.86
C GLU A 182 12.49 14.41 15.54
N LEU A 183 11.39 14.05 14.91
CA LEU A 183 11.12 12.74 14.36
C LEU A 183 10.81 12.90 12.87
N LEU A 184 11.27 11.94 12.07
CA LEU A 184 10.95 11.82 10.66
C LEU A 184 10.16 10.53 10.43
N GLU A 185 8.95 10.68 9.88
CA GLU A 185 8.20 9.55 9.35
C GLU A 185 7.93 9.74 7.86
N ILE A 186 8.21 8.68 7.08
CA ILE A 186 7.95 8.59 5.66
C ILE A 186 6.90 7.49 5.44
N VAL A 187 5.75 7.88 4.91
CA VAL A 187 4.67 6.98 4.51
C VAL A 187 4.88 6.59 3.05
N ILE A 188 5.10 5.30 2.83
CA ILE A 188 5.41 4.69 1.54
C ILE A 188 4.09 4.42 0.80
N PRO A 189 3.98 4.73 -0.50
CA PRO A 189 2.79 4.40 -1.28
C PRO A 189 2.63 2.88 -1.41
N THR A 190 1.41 2.44 -1.71
CA THR A 190 1.20 1.02 -2.07
C THR A 190 1.90 0.70 -3.39
N CYS A 191 2.35 -0.55 -3.55
CA CYS A 191 2.85 -1.10 -4.81
C CYS A 191 1.79 -1.94 -5.55
N SER A 192 0.54 -1.95 -5.06
CA SER A 192 -0.56 -2.73 -5.62
C SER A 192 -1.77 -1.85 -5.95
N TYR A 193 -2.41 -2.12 -7.08
CA TYR A 193 -3.64 -1.47 -7.52
C TYR A 193 -4.89 -1.88 -6.74
N ARG A 194 -4.78 -2.90 -5.90
CA ARG A 194 -5.93 -3.45 -5.18
C ARG A 194 -6.72 -2.40 -4.40
N MET A 195 -6.02 -1.41 -3.84
CA MET A 195 -6.61 -0.37 -3.01
C MET A 195 -7.25 0.76 -3.84
N GLY A 196 -7.44 0.54 -5.15
CA GLY A 196 -8.13 1.48 -6.04
C GLY A 196 -7.36 2.77 -6.32
N VAL A 197 -6.11 2.88 -5.88
CA VAL A 197 -5.29 4.08 -6.09
C VAL A 197 -4.53 4.02 -7.41
N PRO A 198 -4.53 5.11 -8.22
CA PRO A 198 -3.89 5.11 -9.54
C PRO A 198 -2.36 5.22 -9.46
N GLU A 199 -1.85 5.79 -8.37
CA GLU A 199 -0.43 6.05 -8.16
C GLU A 199 0.13 5.02 -7.19
N ILE A 200 0.88 4.06 -7.75
CA ILE A 200 1.53 3.00 -7.00
C ILE A 200 3.03 3.02 -7.27
N GLY A 201 3.83 2.64 -6.27
CA GLY A 201 5.27 2.67 -6.37
C GLY A 201 5.95 1.95 -5.23
N TYR A 202 7.28 1.91 -5.29
CA TYR A 202 8.12 1.38 -4.24
C TYR A 202 8.90 2.53 -3.60
N GLY A 203 8.90 2.60 -2.27
CA GLY A 203 9.85 3.47 -1.56
C GLY A 203 11.27 2.95 -1.75
N PHE A 204 12.21 3.82 -2.10
CA PHE A 204 13.62 3.48 -2.22
C PHE A 204 14.45 4.41 -1.35
N ALA A 205 15.17 3.81 -0.40
CA ALA A 205 15.97 4.51 0.58
C ALA A 205 17.42 4.02 0.54
N VAL A 206 18.36 4.95 0.65
CA VAL A 206 19.79 4.68 0.83
C VAL A 206 20.24 5.44 2.07
N ILE A 207 20.87 4.73 3.00
CA ILE A 207 21.45 5.30 4.22
C ILE A 207 22.96 5.22 4.08
N ASP A 208 23.62 6.38 4.11
CA ASP A 208 25.07 6.52 4.07
C ASP A 208 25.52 7.39 5.26
N GLY A 209 26.07 6.73 6.28
CA GLY A 209 26.26 7.33 7.60
C GLY A 209 24.91 7.77 8.20
N THR A 210 24.78 9.07 8.47
CA THR A 210 23.53 9.69 8.94
C THR A 210 22.69 10.29 7.80
N ASN A 211 23.16 10.26 6.55
CA ASN A 211 22.40 10.80 5.42
C ASN A 211 21.43 9.76 4.88
N LEU A 212 20.14 10.04 4.98
CA LEU A 212 19.08 9.28 4.32
C LEU A 212 18.71 9.95 2.99
N LYS A 213 18.92 9.24 1.89
CA LYS A 213 18.37 9.60 0.58
C LYS A 213 17.12 8.77 0.32
N TYR A 214 16.03 9.41 -0.05
CA TYR A 214 14.76 8.74 -0.33
C TYR A 214 14.13 9.23 -1.64
N THR A 215 13.55 8.30 -2.39
CA THR A 215 12.67 8.59 -3.52
C THR A 215 11.59 7.52 -3.65
N VAL A 216 10.64 7.74 -4.56
CA VAL A 216 9.63 6.73 -4.92
C VAL A 216 9.89 6.28 -6.35
N LEU A 217 10.04 4.97 -6.51
CA LEU A 217 10.07 4.31 -7.81
C LEU A 217 8.63 4.12 -8.27
N TRP A 218 8.08 5.16 -8.89
CA TRP A 218 6.72 5.14 -9.43
C TRP A 218 6.59 4.14 -10.57
N THR A 219 5.52 3.36 -10.56
CA THR A 219 5.22 2.42 -11.64
C THR A 219 4.19 3.00 -12.62
N THR A 220 4.03 2.35 -13.76
CA THR A 220 3.11 2.78 -14.82
C THR A 220 1.66 2.71 -14.36
N LYS A 221 0.94 3.83 -14.35
CA LYS A 221 -0.52 3.88 -14.12
C LYS A 221 -1.22 2.93 -15.10
N ARG A 222 -1.88 1.87 -14.61
CA ARG A 222 -2.58 0.85 -15.43
C ARG A 222 -4.05 1.15 -15.73
N PHE A 223 -4.66 2.09 -15.00
CA PHE A 223 -6.08 2.42 -15.16
C PHE A 223 -6.41 2.94 -16.56
N HIS A 224 -5.51 3.71 -17.19
CA HIS A 224 -5.74 4.19 -18.55
C HIS A 224 -5.78 3.05 -19.56
N GLN A 225 -4.89 2.07 -19.43
CA GLN A 225 -4.85 0.87 -20.29
C GLN A 225 -6.10 0.01 -20.08
N LEU A 226 -6.55 -0.15 -18.83
CA LEU A 226 -7.78 -0.88 -18.53
C LEU A 226 -9.01 -0.21 -19.18
N ILE A 227 -9.11 1.12 -19.06
CA ILE A 227 -10.16 1.89 -19.74
C ILE A 227 -10.06 1.71 -21.26
N SER A 228 -8.86 1.75 -21.83
CA SER A 228 -8.65 1.50 -23.26
C SER A 228 -9.14 0.11 -23.69
N TYR A 229 -8.87 -0.94 -22.89
CA TYR A 229 -9.40 -2.28 -23.18
C TYR A 229 -10.92 -2.33 -23.16
N VAL A 230 -11.56 -1.68 -22.18
CA VAL A 230 -13.03 -1.61 -22.12
C VAL A 230 -13.58 -0.92 -23.36
N ILE A 231 -12.98 0.18 -23.80
CA ILE A 231 -13.42 0.91 -25.01
C ILE A 231 -13.28 0.04 -26.27
N VAL A 232 -12.14 -0.63 -26.42
CA VAL A 232 -11.86 -1.49 -27.59
C VAL A 232 -12.83 -2.66 -27.68
N VAL A 233 -13.30 -3.20 -26.56
CA VAL A 233 -14.31 -4.28 -26.53
C VAL A 233 -15.73 -3.75 -26.67
N ALA A 234 -16.04 -2.63 -26.01
CA ALA A 234 -17.40 -2.07 -25.97
C ALA A 234 -17.85 -1.54 -27.33
N ILE A 235 -16.96 -0.92 -28.11
CA ILE A 235 -17.32 -0.33 -29.41
C ILE A 235 -17.81 -1.40 -30.42
N PRO A 236 -17.07 -2.50 -30.69
CA PRO A 236 -17.55 -3.57 -31.57
C PRO A 236 -18.81 -4.25 -31.05
N LEU A 237 -18.92 -4.46 -29.72
CA LEU A 237 -20.10 -5.07 -29.13
C LEU A 237 -21.33 -4.19 -29.30
N ALA A 238 -21.21 -2.87 -29.06
CA ALA A 238 -22.27 -1.92 -29.30
C ALA A 238 -22.67 -1.89 -30.78
N PHE A 239 -21.71 -1.89 -31.70
CA PHE A 239 -21.98 -1.96 -33.14
C PHE A 239 -22.74 -3.25 -33.50
N LEU A 240 -22.31 -4.41 -33.00
CA LEU A 240 -22.99 -5.68 -33.22
C LEU A 240 -24.44 -5.63 -32.70
N LEU A 241 -24.65 -5.16 -31.47
CA LEU A 241 -25.98 -5.04 -30.88
C LEU A 241 -26.89 -4.11 -31.70
N LEU A 242 -26.36 -2.97 -32.16
CA LEU A 242 -27.10 -2.04 -33.03
C LEU A 242 -27.47 -2.68 -34.37
N THR A 243 -26.57 -3.46 -34.99
CA THR A 243 -26.89 -4.15 -36.25
C THR A 243 -27.97 -5.23 -36.08
N VAL A 244 -27.93 -5.98 -34.97
CA VAL A 244 -28.95 -6.98 -34.64
C VAL A 244 -30.29 -6.31 -34.36
N LEU A 245 -30.31 -5.25 -33.55
CA LEU A 245 -31.50 -4.47 -33.26
C LEU A 245 -32.13 -3.90 -34.54
N PHE A 246 -31.31 -3.34 -35.43
CA PHE A 246 -31.77 -2.83 -36.73
C PHE A 246 -32.40 -3.93 -37.60
N LYS A 247 -31.79 -5.13 -37.65
CA LYS A 247 -32.37 -6.29 -38.36
C LYS A 247 -33.71 -6.71 -37.78
N ILE A 248 -33.84 -6.77 -36.46
CA ILE A 248 -35.10 -7.12 -35.77
C ILE A 248 -36.17 -6.07 -36.08
N LEU A 249 -35.86 -4.79 -35.91
CA LEU A 249 -36.79 -3.68 -36.20
C LEU A 249 -37.23 -3.69 -37.67
N ARG A 250 -36.31 -3.95 -38.61
CA ARG A 250 -36.65 -4.09 -40.03
C ARG A 250 -37.61 -5.24 -40.27
N ASN A 251 -37.36 -6.41 -39.69
CA ASN A 251 -38.23 -7.58 -39.85
C ASN A 251 -39.63 -7.35 -39.27
N ILE A 252 -39.74 -6.64 -38.13
CA ILE A 252 -41.02 -6.25 -37.53
C ILE A 252 -41.76 -5.23 -38.43
N CYS A 253 -41.06 -4.25 -38.98
CA CYS A 253 -41.63 -3.25 -39.89
C CYS A 253 -42.09 -3.86 -41.23
N VAL A 254 -41.36 -4.82 -41.79
CA VAL A 254 -41.73 -5.52 -43.03
C VAL A 254 -42.97 -6.40 -42.83
N CYS A 255 -43.12 -7.05 -41.67
CA CYS A 255 -44.32 -7.84 -41.36
C CYS A 255 -45.60 -6.99 -41.20
N LYS A 256 -45.49 -5.67 -40.98
CA LYS A 256 -46.65 -4.75 -40.93
C LYS A 256 -47.09 -4.22 -42.30
N ARG A 257 -46.37 -4.50 -43.38
CA ARG A 257 -46.76 -4.08 -44.75
C ARG A 257 -47.65 -5.16 -45.40
N ASN A 258 -48.92 -5.19 -45.01
CA ASN A 258 -49.93 -6.09 -45.62
C ASN A 258 -50.38 -5.52 -46.98
N PRO A 259 -50.29 -6.28 -48.10
CA PRO A 259 -50.74 -5.83 -49.41
C PRO A 259 -52.27 -6.05 -49.56
N ARG A 260 -53.06 -5.08 -49.12
CA ARG A 260 -54.50 -5.02 -49.46
C ARG A 260 -54.96 -3.61 -49.77
N THR A 261 -54.71 -3.20 -51.01
CA THR A 261 -55.62 -2.33 -51.80
C THR A 261 -55.36 -2.59 -53.29
N LYS A 262 -55.74 -3.77 -53.78
CA LYS A 262 -56.12 -3.89 -55.19
C LYS A 262 -57.51 -3.27 -55.31
N LEU A 263 -57.59 -2.07 -55.88
CA LEU A 263 -58.85 -1.48 -56.35
C LEU A 263 -59.46 -2.41 -57.43
N PRO A 264 -60.74 -2.77 -57.36
CA PRO A 264 -61.39 -3.45 -58.47
C PRO A 264 -61.58 -2.44 -59.61
N LEU A 265 -60.98 -2.74 -60.77
CA LEU A 265 -61.31 -2.11 -62.04
C LEU A 265 -62.74 -2.52 -62.39
N TYR A 266 -63.66 -1.56 -62.32
CA TYR A 266 -65.03 -1.71 -62.82
C TYR A 266 -64.98 -1.69 -64.35
N ASN A 267 -65.11 -2.86 -64.97
CA ASN A 267 -65.31 -2.99 -66.40
C ASN A 267 -66.71 -2.46 -66.76
N GLN A 268 -66.74 -1.54 -67.71
CA GLN A 268 -67.91 -1.19 -68.51
C GLN A 268 -68.46 -2.44 -69.20
N MET A 269 -69.77 -2.68 -69.11
CA MET A 269 -70.54 -3.34 -70.16
C MET A 269 -72.02 -2.95 -70.06
N LEU A 270 -72.51 -2.41 -71.19
CA LEU A 270 -73.88 -2.11 -71.63
C LEU A 270 -74.57 -0.88 -71.02
#